data_AF-A0A6A2XW09-F1
#
_entry.id   AF-A0A6A2XW09-F1
#
_cell.length_a   1.000
_cell.length_b   1.000
_cell.length_c   1.000
_cell.angle_alpha   90.00
_cell.angle_beta   90.00
_cell.angle_gamma   90.00
#
_symmetry.space_group_name_H-M   'P 1'
#
loop_
_entity.id
_entity.type
_entity.pdbx_description
1 polymer ?
#
loop_
_entity_poly.entity_id
_entity_poly.type
_entity_poly.pdbx_seq_one_letter_code
_entity_poly.pdbx_strand_id
1 'polypeptide(L)'
;MLLGLLVDGWASPIRLDNLLLGSGVIDFASSGVVHMVGGIAGLWGALFEGPRIGRFDRAGRSVALRGHSASRDYYGQWSAIGRTAVTTTLAGCTAALTTLFSKRLLVGHWNVIDVCNGLLGGFAAITSGCSVVEPWAAVICGFVAAWVLIGFNILASKFKYDDPLEAAQLHGGCGAWGLLFTGLFATKAYVNEVYPGKPGRPYGLFMGGGGND
;
A
#
# COMPACT_ATOMS: atom_id res chain seq x y z
N MET A 1 -2.66 -21.02 7.14
CA MET A 1 -3.47 -20.34 8.17
C MET A 1 -3.90 -18.92 7.74
N LEU A 2 -3.09 -18.17 6.99
CA LEU A 2 -3.44 -16.82 6.50
C LEU A 2 -4.50 -16.78 5.38
N LEU A 3 -4.54 -17.79 4.49
CA LEU A 3 -5.52 -17.86 3.39
C LEU A 3 -6.97 -17.96 3.89
N GLY A 4 -7.20 -18.64 5.02
CA GLY A 4 -8.53 -18.81 5.61
C GLY A 4 -9.08 -17.55 6.28
N LEU A 5 -8.22 -16.55 6.59
CA LEU A 5 -8.65 -15.27 7.14
C LEU A 5 -9.26 -14.33 6.08
N LEU A 6 -8.95 -14.57 4.80
CA LEU A 6 -9.35 -13.72 3.67
C LEU A 6 -10.54 -14.22 2.87
N VAL A 7 -10.65 -15.53 2.66
CA VAL A 7 -11.76 -16.10 1.88
C VAL A 7 -12.99 -16.21 2.78
N ASP A 8 -12.83 -16.79 3.97
CA ASP A 8 -13.92 -17.11 4.90
C ASP A 8 -13.78 -16.44 6.30
N GLY A 9 -12.73 -15.63 6.51
CA GLY A 9 -12.41 -15.02 7.81
C GLY A 9 -12.94 -13.59 7.99
N TRP A 10 -12.71 -13.01 9.17
CA TRP A 10 -13.26 -11.71 9.56
C TRP A 10 -12.80 -10.51 8.72
N ALA A 11 -11.72 -10.67 7.94
CA ALA A 11 -11.21 -9.66 7.02
C ALA A 11 -11.67 -9.88 5.56
N SER A 12 -12.56 -10.84 5.31
CA SER A 12 -13.08 -11.14 3.97
C SER A 12 -14.03 -10.04 3.47
N PRO A 13 -13.83 -9.52 2.24
CA PRO A 13 -14.68 -8.49 1.64
C PRO A 13 -16.07 -9.00 1.18
N ILE A 14 -16.28 -10.32 1.23
CA ILE A 14 -17.50 -11.01 0.76
C ILE A 14 -18.30 -11.60 1.92
N ARG A 15 -17.75 -11.63 3.14
CA ARG A 15 -18.40 -12.20 4.32
C ARG A 15 -19.53 -11.29 4.82
N LEU A 16 -20.68 -11.90 5.09
CA LEU A 16 -21.88 -11.18 5.55
C LEU A 16 -22.00 -11.15 7.09
N ASP A 17 -21.35 -12.09 7.79
CA ASP A 17 -21.56 -12.39 9.21
C ASP A 17 -20.22 -12.52 9.99
N ASN A 18 -20.21 -12.33 11.32
CA ASN A 18 -19.00 -12.39 12.17
C ASN A 18 -17.86 -11.46 11.70
N LEU A 19 -18.22 -10.20 11.43
CA LEU A 19 -17.31 -9.12 11.06
C LEU A 19 -16.61 -8.56 12.31
N LEU A 20 -15.35 -8.14 12.19
CA LEU A 20 -14.65 -7.51 13.30
C LEU A 20 -15.26 -6.13 13.56
N LEU A 21 -15.77 -5.91 14.78
CA LEU A 21 -16.49 -4.68 15.16
C LEU A 21 -17.72 -4.35 14.29
N GLY A 22 -18.32 -5.34 13.62
CA GLY A 22 -19.48 -5.13 12.74
C GLY A 22 -19.15 -4.52 11.37
N SER A 23 -17.87 -4.26 11.07
CA SER A 23 -17.40 -3.70 9.80
C SER A 23 -16.53 -4.70 9.02
N GLY A 24 -16.74 -4.78 7.70
CA GLY A 24 -15.89 -5.56 6.80
C GLY A 24 -14.63 -4.78 6.42
N VAL A 25 -13.54 -5.50 6.10
CA VAL A 25 -12.29 -4.89 5.63
C VAL A 25 -12.36 -4.72 4.10
N ILE A 26 -12.07 -3.51 3.61
CA ILE A 26 -11.89 -3.25 2.17
C ILE A 26 -10.39 -3.37 1.87
N ASP A 27 -10.01 -4.46 1.21
CA ASP A 27 -8.65 -4.72 0.75
C ASP A 27 -8.67 -5.29 -0.68
N PHE A 28 -8.80 -4.41 -1.69
CA PHE A 28 -9.08 -4.83 -3.07
C PHE A 28 -7.92 -5.58 -3.75
N ALA A 29 -6.67 -5.15 -3.53
CA ALA A 29 -5.49 -5.78 -4.11
C ALA A 29 -4.41 -6.18 -3.08
N SER A 30 -4.83 -6.43 -1.82
CA SER A 30 -4.00 -7.00 -0.74
C SER A 30 -2.95 -6.08 -0.10
N SER A 31 -3.29 -4.81 0.16
CA SER A 31 -2.47 -3.93 1.02
C SER A 31 -2.29 -4.51 2.44
N GLY A 32 -3.30 -5.22 2.97
CA GLY A 32 -3.20 -5.91 4.25
C GLY A 32 -2.42 -7.21 4.15
N VAL A 33 -2.88 -8.16 3.32
CA VAL A 33 -2.33 -9.53 3.35
C VAL A 33 -1.04 -9.73 2.58
N VAL A 34 -0.80 -8.99 1.51
CA VAL A 34 0.46 -9.11 0.76
C VAL A 34 1.46 -8.06 1.27
N HIS A 35 1.04 -6.81 1.43
CA HIS A 35 1.97 -5.75 1.82
C HIS A 35 2.17 -5.67 3.34
N MET A 36 1.12 -5.56 4.15
CA MET A 36 1.29 -5.41 5.61
C MET A 36 1.84 -6.70 6.25
N VAL A 37 1.29 -7.87 5.91
CA VAL A 37 1.78 -9.16 6.46
C VAL A 37 3.12 -9.55 5.84
N GLY A 38 3.30 -9.40 4.54
CA GLY A 38 4.60 -9.65 3.90
C GLY A 38 5.70 -8.70 4.39
N GLY A 39 5.36 -7.43 4.64
CA GLY A 39 6.26 -6.43 5.21
C GLY A 39 6.60 -6.69 6.67
N ILE A 40 5.63 -7.05 7.52
CA ILE A 40 5.87 -7.38 8.93
C ILE A 40 6.61 -8.72 9.08
N ALA A 41 6.27 -9.73 8.28
CA ALA A 41 6.99 -10.99 8.26
C ALA A 41 8.41 -10.83 7.72
N GLY A 42 8.60 -10.00 6.69
CA GLY A 42 9.92 -9.61 6.17
C GLY A 42 10.74 -8.84 7.19
N LEU A 43 10.11 -7.93 7.95
CA LEU A 43 10.71 -7.16 9.04
C LEU A 43 11.29 -8.09 10.11
N TRP A 44 10.49 -9.02 10.62
CA TRP A 44 10.93 -9.99 11.62
C TRP A 44 11.96 -10.98 11.06
N GLY A 45 11.76 -11.46 9.83
CA GLY A 45 12.73 -12.35 9.16
C GLY A 45 14.10 -11.70 8.96
N ALA A 46 14.14 -10.44 8.54
CA ALA A 46 15.40 -9.70 8.36
C ALA A 46 16.11 -9.43 9.70
N LEU A 47 15.36 -9.18 10.77
CA LEU A 47 15.91 -8.92 12.10
C LEU A 47 16.62 -10.14 12.70
N PHE A 48 16.10 -11.34 12.45
CA PHE A 48 16.69 -12.59 12.94
C PHE A 48 17.79 -13.15 12.05
N GLU A 49 17.64 -13.04 10.72
CA GLU A 49 18.60 -13.61 9.76
C GLU A 49 19.84 -12.73 9.58
N GLY A 50 19.72 -11.42 9.82
CA GLY A 50 20.79 -10.46 9.59
C GLY A 50 21.08 -10.21 8.10
N PRO A 51 22.09 -9.38 7.79
CA PRO A 51 22.37 -8.94 6.43
C PRO A 51 22.92 -10.06 5.54
N ARG A 52 22.40 -10.16 4.30
CA ARG A 52 22.84 -11.13 3.29
C ARG A 52 24.29 -10.90 2.83
N ILE A 53 25.06 -11.99 2.69
CA ILE A 53 26.45 -11.96 2.17
C ILE A 53 26.47 -11.30 0.77
N GLY A 54 27.28 -10.25 0.60
CA GLY A 54 27.41 -9.51 -0.66
C GLY A 54 26.37 -8.40 -0.88
N ARG A 55 25.44 -8.15 0.06
CA ARG A 55 24.53 -6.99 0.02
C ARG A 55 25.27 -5.67 0.22
N PHE A 56 26.32 -5.67 1.03
CA PHE A 56 27.16 -4.51 1.30
C PHE A 56 28.56 -4.73 0.73
N ASP A 57 29.09 -3.72 0.02
CA ASP A 57 30.50 -3.71 -0.37
C ASP A 57 31.41 -3.51 0.87
N ARG A 58 32.73 -3.59 0.70
CA ARG A 58 33.69 -3.38 1.81
C ARG A 58 33.62 -1.99 2.45
N ALA A 59 32.93 -1.03 1.83
CA ALA A 59 32.67 0.31 2.36
C ALA A 59 31.27 0.45 2.98
N GLY A 60 30.51 -0.64 3.12
CA GLY A 60 29.17 -0.64 3.70
C GLY A 60 28.06 -0.14 2.76
N ARG A 61 28.31 -0.06 1.45
CA ARG A 61 27.34 0.45 0.47
C ARG A 61 26.52 -0.68 -0.16
N SER A 62 25.22 -0.47 -0.32
CA SER A 62 24.27 -1.48 -0.78
C SER A 62 24.34 -1.81 -2.28
N VAL A 63 24.27 -3.09 -2.67
CA VAL A 63 24.31 -3.59 -4.06
C VAL A 63 22.98 -4.29 -4.44
N ALA A 64 22.36 -3.93 -5.58
CA ALA A 64 20.99 -4.34 -5.97
C ALA A 64 20.90 -5.70 -6.73
N LEU A 65 19.78 -6.43 -6.57
CA LEU A 65 19.48 -7.75 -7.17
C LEU A 65 18.09 -7.77 -7.87
N ARG A 66 17.85 -8.67 -8.84
CA ARG A 66 16.74 -8.61 -9.86
C ARG A 66 15.58 -9.63 -9.62
N GLY A 67 14.34 -9.36 -10.08
CA GLY A 67 13.15 -10.27 -9.95
C GLY A 67 12.10 -10.24 -11.11
N HIS A 68 11.16 -11.22 -11.17
CA HIS A 68 10.26 -11.58 -12.30
C HIS A 68 8.76 -11.93 -11.95
N SER A 69 7.78 -11.25 -12.60
CA SER A 69 6.35 -11.51 -13.07
C SER A 69 5.18 -12.16 -12.26
N ALA A 70 3.90 -11.69 -12.46
CA ALA A 70 2.58 -12.40 -12.29
C ALA A 70 1.34 -11.70 -12.99
N SER A 71 0.17 -12.39 -13.15
CA SER A 71 -0.83 -12.34 -14.27
C SER A 71 -2.38 -12.38 -13.97
N ARG A 72 -3.26 -11.99 -14.95
CA ARG A 72 -4.65 -12.46 -15.40
C ARG A 72 -6.03 -11.76 -15.01
N ASP A 73 -7.06 -11.89 -15.93
CA ASP A 73 -8.28 -11.07 -16.32
C ASP A 73 -9.72 -11.35 -15.74
N TYR A 74 -10.69 -10.39 -15.86
CA TYR A 74 -12.18 -10.50 -15.58
C TYR A 74 -13.11 -9.49 -16.35
N TYR A 75 -14.33 -9.90 -16.76
CA TYR A 75 -15.20 -9.27 -17.79
C TYR A 75 -16.34 -8.30 -17.35
N GLY A 76 -16.53 -8.02 -16.05
CA GLY A 76 -17.59 -7.11 -15.54
C GLY A 76 -17.07 -5.82 -14.90
N GLN A 77 -15.75 -5.65 -14.93
CA GLN A 77 -15.01 -4.68 -14.12
C GLN A 77 -14.43 -3.55 -14.95
N TRP A 78 -14.79 -3.32 -16.22
CA TRP A 78 -14.03 -2.41 -17.10
C TRP A 78 -13.89 -0.98 -16.57
N SER A 79 -14.94 -0.45 -15.95
CA SER A 79 -14.92 0.84 -15.23
C SER A 79 -14.06 0.79 -13.97
N ALA A 80 -14.15 -0.29 -13.18
CA ALA A 80 -13.30 -0.52 -12.01
C ALA A 80 -11.82 -0.78 -12.36
N ILE A 81 -11.53 -1.46 -13.47
CA ILE A 81 -10.21 -1.72 -14.05
C ILE A 81 -9.64 -0.42 -14.58
N GLY A 82 -10.42 0.35 -15.34
CA GLY A 82 -10.03 1.67 -15.82
C GLY A 82 -9.71 2.62 -14.66
N ARG A 83 -10.56 2.63 -13.63
CA ARG A 83 -10.32 3.40 -12.40
C ARG A 83 -9.07 2.92 -11.69
N THR A 84 -8.91 1.61 -11.51
CA THR A 84 -7.73 1.01 -10.88
C THR A 84 -6.45 1.38 -11.63
N ALA A 85 -6.45 1.33 -12.96
CA ALA A 85 -5.30 1.71 -13.77
C ALA A 85 -4.95 3.19 -13.60
N VAL A 86 -5.96 4.08 -13.64
CA VAL A 86 -5.78 5.53 -13.51
C VAL A 86 -5.31 5.90 -12.09
N THR A 87 -5.99 5.42 -11.05
CA THR A 87 -5.64 5.73 -9.65
C THR A 87 -4.26 5.19 -9.30
N THR A 88 -3.92 3.98 -9.75
CA THR A 88 -2.60 3.39 -9.51
C THR A 88 -1.50 4.21 -10.19
N THR A 89 -1.71 4.61 -11.44
CA THR A 89 -0.74 5.43 -12.19
C THR A 89 -0.55 6.80 -11.53
N LEU A 90 -1.64 7.47 -11.16
CA LEU A 90 -1.59 8.78 -10.50
C LEU A 90 -0.89 8.71 -9.14
N ALA A 91 -1.22 7.71 -8.31
CA ALA A 91 -0.57 7.53 -7.00
C ALA A 91 0.93 7.21 -7.13
N GLY A 92 1.31 6.33 -8.06
CA GLY A 92 2.72 6.01 -8.30
C GLY A 92 3.53 7.20 -8.81
N CYS A 93 3.01 7.91 -9.82
CA CYS A 93 3.68 9.09 -10.39
C CYS A 93 3.82 10.22 -9.37
N THR A 94 2.79 10.47 -8.57
CA THR A 94 2.81 11.52 -7.54
C THR A 94 3.75 11.18 -6.40
N ALA A 95 3.79 9.92 -5.96
CA ALA A 95 4.76 9.46 -4.97
C ALA A 95 6.20 9.53 -5.49
N ALA A 96 6.43 9.18 -6.76
CA ALA A 96 7.72 9.28 -7.43
C ALA A 96 8.23 10.73 -7.47
N LEU A 97 7.40 11.65 -7.97
CA LEU A 97 7.74 13.08 -8.05
C LEU A 97 7.96 13.68 -6.66
N THR A 98 7.08 13.36 -5.71
CA THR A 98 7.20 13.85 -4.33
C THR A 98 8.51 13.37 -3.70
N THR A 99 8.86 12.10 -3.89
CA THR A 99 10.13 11.54 -3.37
C THR A 99 11.33 12.14 -4.07
N LEU A 100 11.27 12.32 -5.40
CA LEU A 100 12.30 12.94 -6.22
C LEU A 100 12.64 14.35 -5.70
N PHE A 101 11.65 15.23 -5.58
CA PHE A 101 11.87 16.60 -5.09
C PHE A 101 12.22 16.65 -3.61
N SER A 102 11.54 15.87 -2.76
CA SER A 102 11.79 15.89 -1.32
C SER A 102 13.19 15.38 -0.98
N LYS A 103 13.64 14.28 -1.59
CA LYS A 103 14.99 13.74 -1.36
C LYS A 103 16.06 14.61 -1.99
N ARG A 104 15.76 15.29 -3.10
CA ARG A 104 16.66 16.34 -3.63
C ARG A 104 16.88 17.45 -2.61
N LEU A 105 15.83 17.92 -1.95
CA LEU A 105 15.93 18.97 -0.94
C LEU A 105 16.62 18.49 0.36
N LEU A 106 16.40 17.24 0.76
CA LEU A 106 16.93 16.70 2.01
C LEU A 106 18.38 16.20 1.92
N VAL A 107 18.75 15.56 0.80
CA VAL A 107 20.04 14.86 0.65
C VAL A 107 20.98 15.58 -0.32
N GLY A 108 20.47 16.52 -1.14
CA GLY A 108 21.27 17.34 -2.04
C GLY A 108 21.72 16.64 -3.34
N HIS A 109 21.47 15.33 -3.51
CA HIS A 109 21.76 14.59 -4.72
C HIS A 109 20.53 13.86 -5.27
N TRP A 110 20.54 13.57 -6.57
CA TRP A 110 19.49 12.80 -7.23
C TRP A 110 19.85 11.32 -7.19
N ASN A 111 18.96 10.47 -6.68
CA ASN A 111 19.16 9.03 -6.63
C ASN A 111 17.92 8.32 -7.19
N VAL A 112 18.13 7.53 -8.25
CA VAL A 112 17.05 6.80 -8.92
C VAL A 112 16.44 5.75 -8.00
N ILE A 113 17.21 5.17 -7.08
CA ILE A 113 16.71 4.14 -6.15
C ILE A 113 15.67 4.73 -5.20
N ASP A 114 15.94 5.91 -4.64
CA ASP A 114 15.00 6.60 -3.75
C ASP A 114 13.68 6.92 -4.47
N VAL A 115 13.75 7.35 -5.73
CA VAL A 115 12.58 7.64 -6.57
C VAL A 115 11.79 6.37 -6.87
N CYS A 116 12.49 5.27 -7.18
CA CYS A 116 11.87 3.97 -7.41
C CYS A 116 11.18 3.45 -6.14
N ASN A 117 11.81 3.58 -4.98
CA ASN A 117 11.20 3.18 -3.70
C ASN A 117 9.98 4.05 -3.37
N GLY A 118 10.05 5.36 -3.62
CA GLY A 118 8.91 6.27 -3.52
C GLY A 118 7.73 5.88 -4.41
N LEU A 119 8.01 5.57 -5.67
CA LEU A 119 7.03 5.08 -6.64
C LEU A 119 6.38 3.77 -6.17
N LEU A 120 7.19 2.81 -5.72
CA LEU A 120 6.72 1.53 -5.19
C LEU A 120 5.89 1.72 -3.90
N GLY A 121 6.25 2.67 -3.04
CA GLY A 121 5.47 3.06 -1.86
C GLY A 121 4.11 3.65 -2.21
N GLY A 122 4.03 4.47 -3.27
CA GLY A 122 2.77 4.97 -3.82
C GLY A 122 1.87 3.86 -4.34
N PHE A 123 2.44 2.88 -5.04
CA PHE A 123 1.71 1.68 -5.47
C PHE A 123 1.22 0.85 -4.29
N ALA A 124 2.06 0.62 -3.28
CA ALA A 124 1.66 -0.11 -2.07
C ALA A 124 0.49 0.59 -1.36
N ALA A 125 0.52 1.93 -1.23
CA ALA A 125 -0.53 2.67 -0.56
C ALA A 125 -1.87 2.64 -1.31
N ILE A 126 -1.88 2.80 -2.63
CA ILE A 126 -3.15 2.86 -3.39
C ILE A 126 -3.82 1.49 -3.55
N THR A 127 -3.09 0.39 -3.31
CA THR A 127 -3.51 -1.00 -3.54
C THR A 127 -4.83 -1.38 -2.85
N SER A 128 -5.08 -0.88 -1.64
CA SER A 128 -6.35 -1.19 -0.94
C SER A 128 -7.56 -0.47 -1.53
N GLY A 129 -7.35 0.70 -2.14
CA GLY A 129 -8.42 1.62 -2.54
C GLY A 129 -8.54 1.84 -4.05
N CYS A 130 -7.66 1.28 -4.88
CA CYS A 130 -7.50 1.66 -6.29
C CYS A 130 -8.79 1.57 -7.13
N SER A 131 -9.70 0.66 -6.81
CA SER A 131 -11.00 0.51 -7.49
C SER A 131 -12.15 1.31 -6.87
N VAL A 132 -11.96 1.82 -5.65
CA VAL A 132 -13.03 2.43 -4.82
C VAL A 132 -12.79 3.89 -4.44
N VAL A 133 -11.63 4.46 -4.77
CA VAL A 133 -11.32 5.88 -4.53
C VAL A 133 -11.35 6.69 -5.82
N GLU A 134 -11.59 7.99 -5.67
CA GLU A 134 -11.55 8.96 -6.77
C GLU A 134 -10.12 9.19 -7.31
N PRO A 135 -9.94 9.48 -8.62
CA PRO A 135 -8.63 9.79 -9.20
C PRO A 135 -7.89 10.95 -8.52
N TRP A 136 -8.61 11.99 -8.10
CA TRP A 136 -7.99 13.12 -7.38
C TRP A 136 -7.49 12.70 -5.99
N ALA A 137 -8.19 11.78 -5.31
CA ALA A 137 -7.80 11.27 -4.01
C ALA A 137 -6.53 10.41 -4.13
N ALA A 138 -6.37 9.69 -5.25
CA ALA A 138 -5.16 8.90 -5.52
C ALA A 138 -3.89 9.77 -5.59
N VAL A 139 -3.98 11.01 -6.08
CA VAL A 139 -2.86 11.96 -6.09
C VAL A 139 -2.41 12.30 -4.66
N ILE A 140 -3.37 12.54 -3.76
CA ILE A 140 -3.09 12.83 -2.35
C ILE A 140 -2.51 11.60 -1.66
N CYS A 141 -3.07 10.42 -1.94
CA CYS A 141 -2.56 9.16 -1.41
C CYS A 141 -1.08 8.96 -1.73
N GLY A 142 -0.69 9.14 -3.00
CA GLY A 142 0.70 9.01 -3.44
C GLY A 142 1.62 10.07 -2.84
N PHE A 143 1.19 11.33 -2.77
CA PHE A 143 1.95 12.40 -2.11
C PHE A 143 2.24 12.07 -0.64
N VAL A 144 1.22 11.67 0.12
CA VAL A 144 1.41 11.34 1.55
C VAL A 144 2.21 10.05 1.72
N ALA A 145 2.02 9.05 0.86
CA ALA A 145 2.79 7.80 0.89
C ALA A 145 4.30 8.04 0.75
N ALA A 146 4.72 9.01 -0.08
CA ALA A 146 6.12 9.40 -0.19
C ALA A 146 6.68 9.95 1.14
N TRP A 147 5.93 10.80 1.83
CA TRP A 147 6.32 11.31 3.15
C TRP A 147 6.35 10.24 4.22
N VAL A 148 5.39 9.31 4.19
CA VAL A 148 5.36 8.14 5.06
C VAL A 148 6.62 7.30 4.88
N LEU A 149 6.99 6.98 3.64
CA LEU A 149 8.22 6.23 3.33
C LEU A 149 9.47 6.96 3.84
N ILE A 150 9.62 8.25 3.53
CA ILE A 150 10.77 9.04 3.97
C ILE A 150 10.84 9.09 5.50
N GLY A 151 9.71 9.31 6.17
CA GLY A 151 9.62 9.33 7.63
C GLY A 151 10.03 8.01 8.26
N PHE A 152 9.53 6.89 7.73
CA PHE A 152 9.91 5.56 8.21
C PHE A 152 11.37 5.21 7.91
N ASN A 153 11.95 5.68 6.81
CA ASN A 153 13.38 5.49 6.51
C ASN A 153 14.27 6.25 7.50
N ILE A 154 13.89 7.48 7.87
CA ILE A 154 14.58 8.26 8.91
C ILE A 154 14.44 7.54 10.27
N LEU A 155 13.25 7.01 10.56
CA LEU A 155 12.99 6.29 11.81
C LEU A 155 13.82 5.00 11.90
N ALA A 156 13.87 4.20 10.83
CA ALA A 156 14.69 3.00 10.73
C ALA A 156 16.17 3.30 10.94
N SER A 157 16.68 4.37 10.32
CA SER A 157 18.05 4.84 10.51
C SER A 157 18.34 5.21 11.97
N LYS A 158 17.40 5.90 12.64
CA LYS A 158 17.52 6.29 14.05
C LYS A 158 17.59 5.07 14.99
N PHE A 159 16.82 4.02 14.68
CA PHE A 159 16.79 2.79 15.47
C PHE A 159 17.84 1.76 15.06
N LYS A 160 18.70 2.06 14.07
CA LYS A 160 19.67 1.13 13.49
C LYS A 160 19.01 -0.16 12.99
N TYR A 161 17.79 -0.02 12.46
CA TYR A 161 17.06 -1.09 11.82
C TYR A 161 17.46 -1.17 10.35
N ASP A 162 18.14 -2.24 9.97
CA ASP A 162 18.67 -2.44 8.61
C ASP A 162 17.74 -3.33 7.78
N ASP A 163 16.76 -2.67 7.12
CA ASP A 163 15.95 -3.31 6.08
C ASP A 163 16.57 -3.03 4.71
N PRO A 164 17.20 -4.03 4.08
CA PRO A 164 17.91 -3.82 2.83
C PRO A 164 16.99 -3.42 1.66
N LEU A 165 15.69 -3.69 1.72
CA LEU A 165 14.75 -3.35 0.65
C LEU A 165 13.83 -2.21 1.04
N GLU A 166 14.01 -1.64 2.23
CA GLU A 166 13.03 -0.76 2.87
C GLU A 166 11.64 -1.42 2.91
N ALA A 167 11.58 -2.76 2.97
CA ALA A 167 10.36 -3.52 2.80
C ALA A 167 9.35 -3.26 3.92
N ALA A 168 9.80 -3.11 5.17
CA ALA A 168 8.98 -2.77 6.32
C ALA A 168 8.41 -1.34 6.19
N GLN A 169 9.24 -0.39 5.74
CA GLN A 169 8.85 1.02 5.56
C GLN A 169 7.87 1.17 4.40
N LEU A 170 8.12 0.44 3.31
CA LEU A 170 7.34 0.49 2.08
C LEU A 170 6.05 -0.33 2.20
N HIS A 171 6.16 -1.63 2.47
CA HIS A 171 5.00 -2.51 2.52
C HIS A 171 4.23 -2.39 3.84
N GLY A 172 4.94 -2.26 4.97
CA GLY A 172 4.31 -2.04 6.27
C GLY A 172 3.82 -0.60 6.43
N GLY A 173 4.71 0.39 6.30
CA GLY A 173 4.40 1.80 6.48
C GLY A 173 3.42 2.34 5.43
N CYS A 174 3.77 2.29 4.14
CA CYS A 174 2.90 2.79 3.08
C CYS A 174 1.63 1.92 2.91
N GLY A 175 1.72 0.61 3.15
CA GLY A 175 0.55 -0.28 3.14
C GLY A 175 -0.46 0.06 4.25
N ALA A 176 0.03 0.29 5.47
CA ALA A 176 -0.83 0.75 6.58
C ALA A 176 -1.48 2.11 6.28
N TRP A 177 -0.72 3.05 5.69
CA TRP A 177 -1.29 4.31 5.20
C TRP A 177 -2.39 4.06 4.16
N GLY A 178 -2.18 3.15 3.22
CA GLY A 178 -3.17 2.78 2.21
C GLY A 178 -4.50 2.29 2.79
N LEU A 179 -4.43 1.41 3.80
CA LEU A 179 -5.61 0.88 4.48
C LEU A 179 -6.40 2.00 5.18
N LEU A 180 -5.70 2.87 5.91
CA LEU A 180 -6.31 4.05 6.55
C LEU A 180 -6.93 4.98 5.50
N PHE A 181 -6.18 5.27 4.43
CA PHE A 181 -6.62 6.15 3.36
C PHE A 181 -7.90 5.63 2.69
N THR A 182 -7.98 4.33 2.45
CA THR A 182 -9.16 3.70 1.84
C THR A 182 -10.38 3.80 2.77
N GLY A 183 -10.19 3.57 4.07
CA GLY A 183 -11.26 3.76 5.06
C GLY A 183 -11.73 5.22 5.20
N LEU A 184 -10.93 6.19 4.77
CA LEU A 184 -11.28 7.60 4.76
C LEU A 184 -11.95 8.05 3.45
N PHE A 185 -11.48 7.56 2.30
CA PHE A 185 -11.81 8.12 0.98
C PHE A 185 -12.54 7.16 0.02
N ALA A 186 -12.94 5.96 0.45
CA ALA A 186 -13.74 5.08 -0.40
C ALA A 186 -15.13 5.68 -0.73
N THR A 187 -15.51 5.73 -2.00
CA THR A 187 -16.77 6.32 -2.45
C THR A 187 -17.89 5.28 -2.45
N LYS A 188 -19.07 5.61 -1.89
CA LYS A 188 -20.25 4.71 -1.84
C LYS A 188 -20.60 4.08 -3.20
N ALA A 189 -20.64 4.91 -4.25
CA ALA A 189 -20.95 4.45 -5.60
C ALA A 189 -19.98 3.36 -6.09
N TYR A 190 -18.68 3.58 -5.87
CA TYR A 190 -17.62 2.69 -6.31
C TYR A 190 -17.52 1.43 -5.47
N VAL A 191 -17.75 1.53 -4.15
CA VAL A 191 -17.85 0.37 -3.27
C VAL A 191 -18.99 -0.56 -3.71
N ASN A 192 -20.16 0.00 -4.06
CA ASN A 192 -21.31 -0.79 -4.53
C ASN A 192 -21.09 -1.39 -5.92
N GLU A 193 -20.36 -0.70 -6.79
CA GLU A 193 -19.97 -1.17 -8.13
C GLU A 193 -18.98 -2.34 -8.06
N VAL A 194 -17.97 -2.24 -7.19
CA VAL A 194 -16.90 -3.25 -7.06
C VAL A 194 -17.33 -4.43 -6.21
N TYR A 195 -18.16 -4.21 -5.18
CA TYR A 195 -18.61 -5.23 -4.25
C TYR A 195 -20.14 -5.31 -4.18
N PRO A 196 -20.80 -5.84 -5.23
CA PRO A 196 -22.25 -5.98 -5.25
C PRO A 196 -22.76 -6.95 -4.17
N GLY A 197 -24.05 -6.89 -3.87
CA GLY A 197 -24.74 -7.92 -3.07
C GLY A 197 -24.97 -7.60 -1.58
N LYS A 198 -24.60 -6.43 -1.08
CA LYS A 198 -25.02 -5.96 0.25
C LYS A 198 -25.47 -4.49 0.20
N PRO A 199 -26.75 -4.16 0.41
CA PRO A 199 -27.21 -2.78 0.50
C PRO A 199 -26.64 -2.12 1.76
N GLY A 200 -26.27 -0.84 1.67
CA GLY A 200 -25.77 -0.06 2.82
C GLY A 200 -24.36 -0.45 3.30
N ARG A 201 -23.47 -0.92 2.42
CA ARG A 201 -22.07 -1.18 2.80
C ARG A 201 -21.41 0.10 3.35
N PRO A 202 -20.62 0.01 4.43
CA PRO A 202 -19.80 1.12 4.91
C PRO A 202 -18.85 1.61 3.82
N TYR A 203 -18.59 2.92 3.79
CA TYR A 203 -17.70 3.58 2.86
C TYR A 203 -16.88 4.66 3.57
N GLY A 204 -16.06 5.40 2.84
CA GLY A 204 -15.09 6.33 3.38
C GLY A 204 -15.70 7.36 4.33
N LEU A 205 -15.08 7.56 5.50
CA LEU A 205 -15.53 8.52 6.49
C LEU A 205 -15.72 9.93 5.89
N PHE A 206 -14.76 10.41 5.11
CA PHE A 206 -14.82 11.73 4.46
C PHE A 206 -15.73 11.76 3.23
N MET A 207 -16.14 10.60 2.74
CA MET A 207 -17.14 10.48 1.67
C MET A 207 -18.56 10.39 2.21
N GLY A 208 -18.74 10.44 3.55
CA GLY A 208 -20.03 10.41 4.24
C GLY A 208 -20.41 9.04 4.83
N GLY A 209 -19.47 8.10 4.99
CA GLY A 209 -19.72 6.70 5.37
C GLY A 209 -19.55 6.36 6.85
N GLY A 210 -19.59 7.37 7.73
CA GLY A 210 -19.29 7.27 9.17
C GLY A 210 -20.32 6.58 10.06
N GLY A 211 -21.32 5.88 9.51
CA GLY A 211 -22.23 5.02 10.28
C GLY A 211 -23.30 5.72 11.13
N ASN A 212 -23.88 6.82 10.64
CA ASN A 212 -24.97 7.54 11.32
C ASN A 212 -26.34 7.31 10.66
N ASP A 213 -26.53 6.19 9.96
CA ASP A 213 -27.74 5.80 9.25
C ASP A 213 -28.14 4.35 9.56
#